data_AF-A0A0J8G6W7-F1
#
_entry.id   AF-A0A0J8G6W7-F1
#
_cell.length_a   1.000
_cell.length_b   1.000
_cell.length_c   1.000
_cell.angle_alpha   90.00
_cell.angle_beta   90.00
_cell.angle_gamma   90.00
#
_symmetry.space_group_name_H-M   'P 1'
#
loop_
_entity.id
_entity.type
_entity.pdbx_description
1 polymer ?
#
loop_
_entity_poly.entity_id
_entity_poly.type
_entity_poly.pdbx_seq_one_letter_code
_entity_poly.pdbx_strand_id
1 'polypeptide(L)'
;MPKFYYKKSLYVAKNKPVEVKNEQEEIIGHLVKLASKIAFSKSHDIFAYKSVENEELGSITLEIGWLGKDGASVVYHDKIHKKEISFEEKDLPNYPLHIISTDAEFPIEIIQKVPESPITILFHGQESAIITETENNVEFEFLSDNTNIPDNFFFLSYFIQKLIKEEF
;
A
#
# COMPACT_ATOMS: atom_id res chain seq x y z
N MET A 1 -1.82 -10.73 -16.41
CA MET A 1 -1.28 -9.93 -15.29
C MET A 1 -2.35 -9.91 -14.22
N PRO A 2 -2.05 -10.31 -12.99
CA PRO A 2 -3.07 -10.39 -11.95
C PRO A 2 -3.57 -9.00 -11.61
N LYS A 3 -4.90 -8.87 -11.48
CA LYS A 3 -5.56 -7.63 -11.07
C LYS A 3 -6.31 -7.84 -9.77
N PHE A 4 -6.25 -6.82 -8.95
CA PHE A 4 -6.93 -6.78 -7.66
C PHE A 4 -7.59 -5.44 -7.49
N TYR A 5 -8.63 -5.38 -6.67
CA TYR A 5 -9.29 -4.12 -6.41
C TYR A 5 -9.98 -4.12 -5.06
N TYR A 6 -10.28 -2.92 -4.57
CA TYR A 6 -11.20 -2.73 -3.48
C TYR A 6 -12.06 -1.48 -3.70
N LYS A 7 -13.25 -1.48 -3.09
CA LYS A 7 -14.13 -0.30 -3.13
C LYS A 7 -13.47 0.85 -2.39
N LYS A 8 -13.53 2.03 -3.00
CA LYS A 8 -13.20 3.27 -2.30
C LYS A 8 -14.08 3.37 -1.07
N SER A 9 -13.46 3.47 0.08
CA SER A 9 -14.14 3.88 1.28
C SER A 9 -13.60 5.25 1.64
N LEU A 10 -14.49 6.24 1.73
CA LEU A 10 -14.16 7.57 2.27
C LEU A 10 -13.46 7.45 3.63
N TYR A 11 -13.81 6.40 4.39
CA TYR A 11 -13.12 6.04 5.63
C TYR A 11 -13.00 4.53 5.73
N VAL A 12 -11.80 4.00 5.87
CA VAL A 12 -11.65 2.65 6.45
C VAL A 12 -12.07 2.81 7.92
N ALA A 13 -13.30 2.46 8.26
CA ALA A 13 -13.82 2.68 9.60
C ALA A 13 -13.44 1.52 10.53
N LYS A 14 -13.22 1.81 11.81
CA LYS A 14 -13.09 0.77 12.84
C LYS A 14 -14.31 -0.15 12.76
N ASN A 15 -14.10 -1.45 12.61
CA ASN A 15 -15.13 -2.49 12.43
C ASN A 15 -15.85 -2.54 11.07
N LYS A 16 -15.36 -1.82 10.04
CA LYS A 16 -15.76 -2.04 8.64
C LYS A 16 -14.53 -2.31 7.79
N PRO A 17 -14.02 -3.55 7.78
CA PRO A 17 -12.93 -3.94 6.89
C PRO A 17 -13.29 -3.69 5.43
N VAL A 18 -12.32 -3.26 4.64
CA VAL A 18 -12.47 -3.17 3.19
C VAL A 18 -11.96 -4.47 2.58
N GLU A 19 -12.83 -5.16 1.84
CA GLU A 19 -12.50 -6.40 1.14
C GLU A 19 -11.63 -6.10 -0.08
N VAL A 20 -10.48 -6.79 -0.18
CA VAL A 20 -9.66 -6.83 -1.39
C VAL A 20 -10.05 -8.06 -2.18
N LYS A 21 -10.37 -7.86 -3.46
CA LYS A 21 -10.86 -8.89 -4.36
C LYS A 21 -9.94 -9.08 -5.56
N ASN A 22 -9.92 -10.29 -6.11
CA ASN A 22 -9.31 -10.57 -7.41
C ASN A 22 -10.32 -10.42 -8.57
N GLU A 23 -9.88 -10.71 -9.80
CA GLU A 23 -10.71 -10.66 -11.01
C GLU A 23 -11.91 -11.63 -10.99
N GLN A 24 -11.86 -12.67 -10.16
CA GLN A 24 -12.91 -13.68 -10.00
C GLN A 24 -13.92 -13.33 -8.89
N GLU A 25 -13.87 -12.10 -8.34
CA GLU A 25 -14.67 -11.65 -7.19
C GLU A 25 -14.35 -12.37 -5.87
N GLU A 26 -13.26 -13.14 -5.80
CA GLU A 26 -12.86 -13.86 -4.59
C GLU A 26 -12.17 -12.89 -3.62
N ILE A 27 -12.55 -12.97 -2.35
CA ILE A 27 -11.98 -12.15 -1.27
C ILE A 27 -10.62 -12.72 -0.87
N ILE A 28 -9.55 -12.02 -1.23
CA ILE A 28 -8.17 -12.43 -0.95
C ILE A 28 -7.64 -11.87 0.38
N GLY A 29 -8.28 -10.84 0.92
CA GLY A 29 -7.86 -10.21 2.16
C GLY A 29 -8.71 -9.02 2.54
N HIS A 30 -8.31 -8.38 3.64
CA HIS A 30 -9.03 -7.26 4.23
C HIS A 30 -8.07 -6.15 4.64
N LEU A 31 -8.48 -4.91 4.40
CA LEU A 31 -7.83 -3.71 4.91
C LEU A 31 -8.59 -3.19 6.13
N VAL A 32 -7.89 -2.94 7.23
CA VAL A 32 -8.47 -2.50 8.50
C VAL A 32 -7.72 -1.29 9.04
N LYS A 33 -8.43 -0.20 9.31
CA LYS A 33 -7.90 0.97 10.02
C LYS A 33 -8.06 0.78 11.51
N LEU A 34 -6.96 0.95 12.21
CA LEU A 34 -6.83 0.96 13.65
C LEU A 34 -6.39 2.37 14.09
N ALA A 35 -6.38 2.63 15.40
CA ALA A 35 -6.19 3.97 15.94
C ALA A 35 -4.92 4.68 15.44
N SER A 36 -3.84 3.94 15.20
CA SER A 36 -2.53 4.48 14.77
C SER A 36 -1.98 3.83 13.50
N LYS A 37 -2.74 2.97 12.81
CA LYS A 37 -2.26 2.22 11.64
C LYS A 37 -3.36 1.77 10.69
N ILE A 38 -3.01 1.49 9.44
CA ILE A 38 -3.85 0.76 8.48
C ILE A 38 -3.15 -0.58 8.20
N ALA A 39 -3.84 -1.70 8.43
CA ALA A 39 -3.29 -3.05 8.34
C ALA A 39 -3.97 -3.86 7.23
N PHE A 40 -3.23 -4.79 6.63
CA PHE A 40 -3.74 -5.79 5.69
C PHE A 40 -3.63 -7.20 6.29
N SER A 41 -4.73 -7.97 6.25
CA SER A 41 -4.77 -9.38 6.66
C SER A 41 -5.31 -10.27 5.54
N LYS A 42 -4.78 -11.49 5.40
CA LYS A 42 -5.28 -12.49 4.44
C LYS A 42 -6.44 -13.28 5.05
N SER A 43 -7.39 -13.70 4.23
CA SER A 43 -8.61 -14.39 4.69
C SER A 43 -8.44 -15.91 4.92
N HIS A 44 -7.65 -16.65 4.12
CA HIS A 44 -7.51 -18.12 4.26
C HIS A 44 -6.16 -18.71 3.77
N ASP A 45 -5.75 -19.82 4.39
CA ASP A 45 -4.87 -20.86 3.83
C ASP A 45 -5.70 -22.07 3.38
N ILE A 46 -5.40 -22.60 2.19
CA ILE A 46 -6.30 -23.48 1.41
C ILE A 46 -6.51 -24.87 2.07
N PHE A 47 -5.71 -25.30 3.06
CA PHE A 47 -5.91 -26.58 3.75
C PHE A 47 -5.36 -26.60 5.20
N ALA A 48 -6.14 -26.24 6.22
CA ALA A 48 -6.06 -26.85 7.57
C ALA A 48 -7.10 -26.27 8.56
N TYR A 49 -7.77 -27.18 9.27
CA TYR A 49 -8.74 -26.96 10.34
C TYR A 49 -8.09 -26.50 11.66
N LYS A 50 -7.33 -25.40 11.64
CA LYS A 50 -6.93 -24.65 12.85
C LYS A 50 -7.05 -23.16 12.55
N SER A 51 -8.04 -22.53 13.18
CA SER A 51 -8.27 -21.10 13.14
C SER A 51 -7.04 -20.30 13.58
N VAL A 52 -6.39 -19.64 12.63
CA VAL A 52 -5.80 -18.32 12.87
C VAL A 52 -6.38 -17.40 11.79
N GLU A 53 -7.65 -17.04 11.93
CA GLU A 53 -8.18 -15.88 11.22
C GLU A 53 -7.33 -14.66 11.63
N ASN A 54 -6.92 -13.84 10.65
CA ASN A 54 -6.27 -12.54 10.85
C ASN A 54 -4.79 -12.54 11.24
N GLU A 55 -3.92 -13.23 10.49
CA GLU A 55 -2.49 -12.87 10.53
C GLU A 55 -2.27 -11.56 9.74
N GLU A 56 -1.88 -10.50 10.45
CA GLU A 56 -1.49 -9.23 9.85
C GLU A 56 -0.18 -9.43 9.08
N LEU A 57 -0.25 -9.33 7.75
CA LEU A 57 0.92 -9.54 6.89
C LEU A 57 1.74 -8.26 6.76
N GLY A 58 1.08 -7.11 6.79
CA GLY A 58 1.74 -5.83 6.91
C GLY A 58 0.80 -4.71 7.30
N SER A 59 1.41 -3.59 7.64
CA SER A 59 0.67 -2.39 8.04
C SER A 59 1.44 -1.13 7.66
N ILE A 60 0.73 -0.01 7.63
CA ILE A 60 1.33 1.31 7.54
C ILE A 60 0.97 2.14 8.78
N THR A 61 1.93 2.90 9.27
CA THR A 61 1.78 3.83 10.39
C THR A 61 2.19 5.23 9.95
N LEU A 62 1.68 6.24 10.66
CA LEU A 62 2.20 7.61 10.57
C LEU A 62 3.12 7.82 11.78
N GLU A 63 4.40 8.03 11.54
CA GLU A 63 5.41 8.22 12.58
C GLU A 63 5.95 9.65 12.51
N ILE A 64 6.03 10.33 13.65
CA ILE A 64 6.64 11.65 13.74
C ILE A 64 8.15 11.45 13.62
N GLY A 65 8.81 12.21 12.74
CA GLY A 65 10.23 12.09 12.44
C GLY A 65 11.11 12.02 13.70
N TRP A 66 12.12 11.15 13.66
CA TRP A 66 13.16 11.11 14.68
C TRP A 66 13.98 12.42 14.66
N LEU A 67 14.51 12.81 15.82
CA LEU A 67 15.31 14.03 16.06
C LEU A 67 16.17 14.43 14.85
N GLY A 68 15.82 15.56 14.21
CA GLY A 68 16.59 16.15 13.12
C GLY A 68 15.94 16.13 11.73
N LYS A 69 14.77 15.50 11.56
CA LYS A 69 13.91 15.69 10.38
C LYS A 69 12.57 16.30 10.82
N ASP A 70 12.21 17.46 10.26
CA ASP A 70 10.87 18.02 10.42
C ASP A 70 9.90 17.28 9.48
N GLY A 71 8.89 16.63 10.03
CA GLY A 71 7.80 16.02 9.26
C GLY A 71 7.32 14.68 9.81
N ALA A 72 6.11 14.28 9.42
CA ALA A 72 5.62 12.92 9.63
C ALA A 72 6.07 12.04 8.45
N SER A 73 6.56 10.84 8.75
CA SER A 73 6.88 9.80 7.76
C SER A 73 5.81 8.71 7.80
N VAL A 74 5.50 8.14 6.64
CA VAL A 74 4.68 6.94 6.59
C VAL A 74 5.59 5.73 6.58
N VAL A 75 5.39 4.80 7.50
CA VAL A 75 6.23 3.60 7.63
C VAL A 75 5.42 2.38 7.26
N TYR A 76 5.87 1.63 6.26
CA TYR A 76 5.38 0.30 5.95
C TYR A 76 6.12 -0.74 6.79
N HIS A 77 5.38 -1.61 7.45
CA HIS A 77 5.88 -2.72 8.24
C HIS A 77 5.54 -4.03 7.53
N ASP A 78 6.55 -4.73 7.03
CA ASP A 78 6.48 -6.11 6.59
C ASP A 78 6.63 -7.03 7.80
N LYS A 79 5.53 -7.65 8.23
CA LYS A 79 5.53 -8.51 9.42
C LYS A 79 6.12 -9.89 9.15
N ILE A 80 6.05 -10.37 7.91
CA ILE A 80 6.56 -11.69 7.51
C ILE A 80 8.10 -11.65 7.53
N HIS A 81 8.68 -10.65 6.86
CA HIS A 81 10.13 -10.52 6.73
C HIS A 81 10.77 -9.66 7.83
N LYS A 82 9.96 -9.15 8.78
CA LYS A 82 10.39 -8.28 9.89
C LYS A 82 11.16 -7.06 9.40
N LYS A 83 10.65 -6.42 8.36
CA LYS A 83 11.28 -5.29 7.69
C LYS A 83 10.40 -4.06 7.78
N GLU A 84 11.03 -2.89 7.87
CA GLU A 84 10.34 -1.60 7.90
C GLU A 84 10.90 -0.72 6.79
N ILE A 85 10.02 -0.02 6.08
CA ILE A 85 10.38 0.87 4.98
C ILE A 85 9.65 2.18 5.21
N SER A 86 10.41 3.25 5.44
CA SER A 86 9.85 4.60 5.59
C SER A 86 9.75 5.29 4.23
N PHE A 87 8.74 6.14 4.08
CA PHE A 87 8.47 6.89 2.86
C PHE A 87 8.40 8.39 3.13
N GLU A 88 8.93 9.17 2.19
CA GLU A 88 8.89 10.63 2.18
C GLU A 88 8.46 11.16 0.80
N GLU A 89 7.76 12.29 0.77
CA GLU A 89 7.47 12.99 -0.48
C GLU A 89 8.68 13.82 -0.92
N LYS A 90 9.00 13.71 -2.21
CA LYS A 90 9.92 14.61 -2.90
C LYS A 90 9.12 15.62 -3.70
N ASP A 91 9.31 16.90 -3.36
CA ASP A 91 8.81 18.00 -4.16
C ASP A 91 9.63 18.11 -5.44
N LEU A 92 9.13 17.49 -6.52
CA LEU A 92 9.70 17.63 -7.86
C LEU A 92 8.73 18.43 -8.75
N PRO A 93 9.22 19.46 -9.46
CA PRO A 93 8.35 20.36 -10.22
C PRO A 93 7.60 19.70 -11.38
N ASN A 94 8.02 18.50 -11.81
CA ASN A 94 7.43 17.77 -12.93
C ASN A 94 6.49 16.64 -12.52
N TYR A 95 6.34 16.37 -11.22
CA TYR A 95 5.56 15.25 -10.73
C TYR A 95 4.52 15.74 -9.73
N PRO A 96 3.21 15.63 -10.02
CA PRO A 96 2.17 15.90 -9.03
C PRO A 96 2.27 14.99 -7.79
N LEU A 97 2.87 13.81 -7.94
CA LEU A 97 3.19 12.89 -6.86
C LEU A 97 4.55 12.25 -7.10
N HIS A 98 5.45 12.36 -6.13
CA HIS A 98 6.67 11.57 -6.07
C HIS A 98 6.99 11.20 -4.62
N ILE A 99 6.67 9.97 -4.24
CA ILE A 99 7.00 9.41 -2.94
C ILE A 99 8.12 8.40 -3.14
N ILE A 100 9.12 8.43 -2.26
CA ILE A 100 10.26 7.52 -2.31
C ILE A 100 10.47 6.79 -0.98
N SER A 101 10.98 5.57 -1.03
CA SER A 101 11.51 4.91 0.17
C SER A 101 12.81 5.57 0.61
N THR A 102 13.02 5.64 1.92
CA THR A 102 14.29 6.13 2.50
C THR A 102 15.35 5.04 2.60
N ASP A 103 14.99 3.78 2.37
CA ASP A 103 15.89 2.63 2.40
C ASP A 103 16.53 2.41 1.03
N ALA A 104 17.85 2.64 0.95
CA ALA A 104 18.62 2.52 -0.28
C ALA A 104 18.78 1.07 -0.77
N GLU A 105 18.66 0.07 0.11
CA GLU A 105 18.70 -1.34 -0.28
C GLU A 105 17.41 -1.77 -1.00
N PHE A 106 16.30 -1.08 -0.72
CA PHE A 106 14.98 -1.36 -1.28
C PHE A 106 14.38 -0.07 -1.84
N PRO A 107 14.94 0.46 -2.95
CA PRO A 107 14.46 1.67 -3.59
C PRO A 107 13.09 1.39 -4.22
N ILE A 108 12.08 2.03 -3.64
CA ILE A 108 10.70 2.00 -4.10
C ILE A 108 10.29 3.44 -4.39
N GLU A 109 9.67 3.64 -5.55
CA GLU A 109 9.11 4.94 -5.93
C GLU A 109 7.62 4.78 -6.24
N ILE A 110 6.79 5.69 -5.73
CA ILE A 110 5.37 5.81 -6.05
C ILE A 110 5.21 7.15 -6.76
N ILE A 111 4.94 7.11 -8.06
CA ILE A 111 4.94 8.30 -8.91
C ILE A 111 3.61 8.49 -9.62
N GLN A 112 3.23 9.75 -9.82
CA GLN A 112 2.20 10.15 -10.75
C GLN A 112 2.79 11.24 -11.64
N LYS A 113 2.81 11.01 -12.96
CA LYS A 113 3.47 11.92 -13.92
C LYS A 113 2.55 13.08 -14.33
N VAL A 114 1.24 12.86 -14.30
CA VAL A 114 0.22 13.83 -14.73
C VAL A 114 -0.93 13.76 -13.73
N PRO A 115 -1.55 14.90 -13.35
CA PRO A 115 -2.72 14.87 -12.48
C PRO A 115 -3.79 13.92 -13.02
N GLU A 116 -4.46 13.19 -12.13
CA GLU A 116 -5.53 12.24 -12.47
C GLU A 116 -5.08 11.04 -13.35
N SER A 117 -3.78 10.88 -13.63
CA SER A 117 -3.27 9.68 -14.29
C SER A 117 -3.14 8.51 -13.31
N PRO A 118 -3.04 7.26 -13.79
CA PRO A 118 -2.66 6.15 -12.93
C PRO A 118 -1.36 6.43 -12.19
N ILE A 119 -1.24 5.88 -10.97
CA ILE A 119 -0.04 5.94 -10.14
C ILE A 119 0.82 4.73 -10.48
N THR A 120 2.10 4.94 -10.73
CA THR A 120 3.05 3.88 -11.04
C THR A 120 3.94 3.60 -9.82
N ILE A 121 4.10 2.32 -9.49
CA ILE A 121 5.04 1.86 -8.47
C ILE A 121 6.26 1.30 -9.18
N LEU A 122 7.44 1.78 -8.82
CA LEU A 122 8.72 1.30 -9.32
C LEU A 122 9.51 0.62 -8.20
N PHE A 123 10.15 -0.49 -8.52
CA PHE A 123 11.12 -1.16 -7.66
C PHE A 123 12.46 -1.23 -8.40
N HIS A 124 13.53 -0.70 -7.81
CA HIS A 124 14.82 -0.54 -8.51
C HIS A 124 14.70 0.12 -9.90
N GLY A 125 13.80 1.12 -10.01
CA GLY A 125 13.55 1.83 -11.27
C GLY A 125 12.77 1.04 -12.33
N GLN A 126 12.28 -0.16 -12.01
CA GLN A 126 11.43 -0.96 -12.90
C GLN A 126 9.96 -0.85 -12.50
N GLU A 127 9.09 -0.59 -13.46
CA GLU A 127 7.64 -0.56 -13.24
C GLU A 127 7.16 -1.93 -12.75
N SER A 128 6.56 -1.92 -11.56
CA SER A 128 6.20 -3.11 -10.79
C SER A 128 4.69 -3.28 -10.70
N ALA A 129 3.99 -2.17 -10.46
CA ALA A 129 2.54 -2.16 -10.43
C ALA A 129 1.97 -0.80 -10.84
N ILE A 130 0.72 -0.80 -11.26
CA ILE A 130 -0.07 0.40 -11.57
C ILE A 130 -1.27 0.41 -10.62
N ILE A 131 -1.50 1.55 -9.97
CA ILE A 131 -2.73 1.84 -9.24
C ILE A 131 -3.60 2.74 -10.11
N THR A 132 -4.83 2.31 -10.37
CA THR A 132 -5.82 3.12 -11.08
C THR A 132 -6.98 3.44 -10.14
N GLU A 133 -7.33 4.71 -10.07
CA GLU A 133 -8.43 5.20 -9.25
C GLU A 133 -9.64 5.48 -10.14
N THR A 134 -10.72 4.71 -9.99
CA THR A 134 -12.00 4.94 -10.71
C THR A 134 -12.98 5.70 -9.83
N GLU A 135 -14.23 5.93 -10.24
CA GLU A 135 -15.23 6.58 -9.36
C GLU A 135 -15.46 5.77 -8.06
N ASN A 136 -15.48 4.44 -8.17
CA ASN A 136 -15.95 3.56 -7.09
C ASN A 136 -14.86 2.66 -6.51
N ASN A 137 -13.78 2.40 -7.24
CA ASN A 137 -12.76 1.41 -6.87
C ASN A 137 -11.34 1.99 -6.95
N VAL A 138 -10.46 1.36 -6.19
CA VAL A 138 -9.01 1.43 -6.39
C VAL A 138 -8.58 0.07 -6.95
N GLU A 139 -7.93 0.09 -8.11
CA GLU A 139 -7.52 -1.08 -8.86
C GLU A 139 -6.00 -1.18 -8.89
N PHE A 140 -5.47 -2.39 -8.80
CA PHE A 140 -4.05 -2.71 -8.79
C PHE A 140 -3.76 -3.71 -9.90
N GLU A 141 -2.86 -3.34 -10.81
CA GLU A 141 -2.36 -4.21 -11.87
C GLU A 141 -0.87 -4.46 -11.65
N PHE A 142 -0.49 -5.73 -11.47
CA PHE A 142 0.91 -6.09 -11.25
C PHE A 142 1.57 -6.41 -12.58
N LEU A 143 2.63 -5.67 -12.90
CA LEU A 143 3.32 -5.73 -14.19
C LEU A 143 4.50 -6.71 -14.21
N SER A 144 5.02 -7.06 -13.04
CA SER A 144 6.19 -7.93 -12.90
C SER A 144 6.00 -8.88 -11.73
N ASP A 145 6.20 -10.17 -11.99
CA ASP A 145 6.22 -11.21 -10.97
C ASP A 145 7.57 -11.23 -10.20
N ASN A 146 8.54 -10.41 -10.61
CA ASN A 146 9.93 -10.48 -10.14
C ASN A 146 10.31 -9.34 -9.19
N THR A 147 9.36 -8.87 -8.38
CA THR A 147 9.65 -7.92 -7.31
C THR A 147 9.78 -8.69 -6.02
N ASN A 148 10.85 -8.47 -5.26
CA ASN A 148 10.97 -8.99 -3.89
C ASN A 148 10.09 -8.20 -2.90
N ILE A 149 9.08 -7.48 -3.42
CA ILE A 149 8.13 -6.70 -2.65
C ILE A 149 6.91 -7.59 -2.41
N PRO A 150 6.44 -7.73 -1.16
CA PRO A 150 5.30 -8.58 -0.86
C PRO A 150 3.98 -7.95 -1.34
N ASP A 151 3.02 -8.78 -1.75
CA ASP A 151 1.75 -8.34 -2.37
C ASP A 151 0.97 -7.31 -1.53
N ASN A 152 1.02 -7.47 -0.20
CA ASN A 152 0.35 -6.58 0.75
C ASN A 152 0.86 -5.14 0.69
N PHE A 153 2.11 -4.91 0.29
CA PHE A 153 2.64 -3.56 0.08
C PHE A 153 1.83 -2.82 -0.99
N PHE A 154 1.53 -3.48 -2.11
CA PHE A 154 0.80 -2.84 -3.20
C PHE A 154 -0.59 -2.41 -2.76
N PHE A 155 -1.32 -3.21 -1.98
CA PHE A 155 -2.64 -2.80 -1.45
C PHE A 155 -2.57 -1.61 -0.49
N LEU A 156 -1.48 -1.51 0.27
CA LEU A 156 -1.25 -0.43 1.24
C LEU A 156 -0.70 0.86 0.58
N SER A 157 -0.08 0.75 -0.59
CA SER A 157 0.57 1.88 -1.29
C SER A 157 -0.37 3.05 -1.60
N TYR A 158 -1.64 2.79 -1.91
CA TYR A 158 -2.66 3.83 -2.06
C TYR A 158 -2.83 4.67 -0.79
N PHE A 159 -2.83 4.02 0.38
CA PHE A 159 -2.94 4.74 1.64
C PHE A 159 -1.64 5.46 2.04
N ILE A 160 -0.48 4.99 1.59
CA ILE A 160 0.79 5.74 1.73
C ILE A 160 0.64 7.09 1.03
N GLN A 161 0.12 7.11 -0.21
CA GLN A 161 -0.15 8.34 -0.94
C GLN A 161 -1.14 9.25 -0.20
N LYS A 162 -2.26 8.71 0.27
CA LYS A 162 -3.29 9.51 0.99
C LYS A 162 -2.81 10.07 2.33
N LEU A 163 -2.05 9.29 3.11
CA LEU A 163 -1.46 9.73 4.38
C LEU A 163 -0.45 10.84 4.20
N ILE A 164 0.41 10.76 3.19
CA ILE A 164 1.40 11.79 2.88
C ILE A 164 0.74 13.08 2.40
N LYS A 165 -0.33 12.99 1.61
CA LYS A 165 -1.09 14.16 1.14
C LYS A 165 -2.08 14.73 2.16
N GLU A 166 -2.15 14.15 3.36
CA GLU A 166 -3.14 14.50 4.40
C GLU A 166 -4.61 14.43 3.91
N GLU A 167 -4.89 13.59 2.91
CA GLU A 167 -6.23 13.44 2.33
C GLU A 167 -6.98 12.26 2.98
N PHE A 168 -7.82 12.54 3.99
CA PHE A 168 -8.81 11.61 4.54
C PHE A 168 -10.17 12.28 4.82
#